data_AF-A0ABD1IX56-F1
#
_entry.id   AF-A0ABD1IX56-F1
#
_cell.length_a   1.000
_cell.length_b   1.000
_cell.length_c   1.000
_cell.angle_alpha   90.00
_cell.angle_beta   90.00
_cell.angle_gamma   90.00
#
_symmetry.space_group_name_H-M   'P 1'
#
loop_
_entity.id
_entity.type
_entity.pdbx_description
1 polymer ?
#
loop_
_entity_poly.entity_id
_entity_poly.type
_entity_poly.pdbx_seq_one_letter_code
_entity_poly.pdbx_strand_id
1 'polypeptide(L)'
;MGPEQIVLLLELLLEEEKTSVSVLQVLERTYRLRMQDAEVKHRWCELVVKHKHSAAYQDVEDFLIDDQAMGVYLYGELMVHEDSRQQALALRCFALTREHMDPAALSVVSEMIL
;
A
#
# COMPACT_ATOMS: atom_id res chain seq x y z
N MET A 1 3.66 -1.69 21.98
CA MET A 1 3.50 -2.86 21.10
C MET A 1 4.77 -3.00 20.30
N GLY A 2 5.30 -4.21 20.15
CA GLY A 2 6.38 -4.47 19.21
C GLY A 2 5.88 -4.42 17.75
N PRO A 3 6.76 -4.25 16.75
CA PRO A 3 6.39 -4.23 15.34
C PRO A 3 5.57 -5.44 14.92
N GLU A 4 5.92 -6.64 15.38
CA GLU A 4 5.24 -7.89 15.04
C GLU A 4 3.79 -7.91 15.53
N GLN A 5 3.52 -7.29 16.69
CA GLN A 5 2.16 -7.14 17.21
C GLN A 5 1.36 -6.12 16.40
N ILE A 6 2.01 -5.11 15.85
CA ILE A 6 1.37 -4.12 14.96
C ILE A 6 1.00 -4.80 13.65
N VAL A 7 1.94 -5.55 13.05
CA VAL A 7 1.67 -6.34 11.84
C VAL A 7 0.46 -7.25 12.05
N LEU A 8 0.44 -8.06 13.13
CA LEU A 8 -0.69 -8.94 13.43
C LEU A 8 -2.01 -8.16 13.59
N LEU A 9 -2.00 -7.00 14.26
CA LEU A 9 -3.18 -6.17 14.38
C LEU A 9 -3.68 -5.70 13.01
N LEU A 10 -2.78 -5.24 12.13
CA LEU A 10 -3.14 -4.77 10.79
C LEU A 10 -3.62 -5.92 9.90
N GLU A 11 -3.05 -7.12 10.02
CA GLU A 11 -3.51 -8.32 9.33
C GLU A 11 -4.95 -8.69 9.74
N LEU A 12 -5.26 -8.69 11.04
CA LEU A 12 -6.62 -8.92 11.51
C LEU A 12 -7.60 -7.86 10.97
N LEU A 13 -7.18 -6.60 10.90
CA LEU A 13 -7.99 -5.53 10.30
C LEU A 13 -8.15 -5.68 8.78
N LEU A 14 -7.17 -6.27 8.10
CA LEU A 14 -7.26 -6.60 6.67
C LEU A 14 -8.23 -7.74 6.40
N GLU A 15 -8.66 -8.51 7.39
CA GLU A 15 -9.74 -9.49 7.23
C GLU A 15 -11.13 -8.82 7.30
N GLU A 16 -11.24 -7.67 7.97
CA GLU A 16 -12.51 -6.96 8.15
C GLU A 16 -13.02 -6.33 6.83
N GLU A 17 -14.30 -6.55 6.50
CA GLU A 17 -14.89 -6.03 5.26
C GLU A 17 -14.91 -4.49 5.26
N LYS A 18 -15.14 -3.88 6.42
CA LYS A 18 -15.31 -2.43 6.56
C LYS A 18 -14.60 -1.90 7.79
N THR A 19 -13.69 -0.97 7.55
CA THR A 19 -13.05 -0.17 8.60
C THR A 19 -13.40 1.29 8.39
N SER A 20 -13.76 2.00 9.46
CA SER A 20 -14.06 3.42 9.36
C SER A 20 -12.79 4.25 9.15
N VAL A 21 -12.90 5.35 8.39
CA VAL A 21 -11.81 6.30 8.19
C VAL A 21 -11.27 6.83 9.53
N SER A 22 -12.14 7.06 10.51
CA SER A 22 -11.73 7.52 11.85
C SER A 22 -10.81 6.51 12.55
N VAL A 23 -11.10 5.21 12.42
CA VAL A 23 -10.23 4.16 12.98
C VAL A 23 -8.88 4.17 12.29
N LEU A 24 -8.83 4.21 10.95
CA LEU A 24 -7.56 4.28 10.20
C LEU A 24 -6.71 5.48 10.62
N GLN A 25 -7.33 6.66 10.77
CA GLN A 25 -6.63 7.85 11.23
C GLN A 25 -6.11 7.75 12.66
N VAL A 26 -6.84 7.06 13.55
CA VAL A 26 -6.41 6.82 14.93
C VAL A 26 -5.26 5.82 14.96
N LEU A 27 -5.32 4.75 14.17
CA LEU A 27 -4.25 3.75 14.05
C LEU A 27 -2.94 4.40 13.61
N GLU A 28 -2.97 5.16 12.52
CA GLU A 28 -1.80 5.85 12.01
C GLU A 28 -1.23 6.83 13.04
N ARG A 29 -2.06 7.61 13.72
CA ARG A 29 -1.59 8.54 14.77
C ARG A 29 -1.02 7.83 15.99
N THR A 30 -1.61 6.70 16.39
CA THR A 30 -1.24 5.98 17.61
C THR A 30 0.04 5.19 17.43
N TYR A 31 0.18 4.51 16.29
CA TYR A 31 1.30 3.61 16.02
C TYR A 31 2.34 4.20 15.06
N ARG A 32 2.07 5.36 14.45
CA ARG A 32 2.95 6.04 13.49
C ARG A 32 3.37 5.10 12.37
N LEU A 33 2.40 4.43 11.75
CA LEU A 33 2.61 3.31 10.83
C LEU A 33 3.51 3.71 9.65
N ARG A 34 3.35 4.93 9.12
CA ARG A 34 4.22 5.43 8.03
C ARG A 34 5.71 5.52 8.41
N MET A 35 6.03 5.57 9.70
CA MET A 35 7.39 5.71 10.23
C MET A 35 7.97 4.38 10.74
N GLN A 36 7.23 3.28 10.60
CA GLN A 36 7.68 1.94 11.01
C GLN A 36 8.52 1.30 9.90
N ASP A 37 8.96 0.06 10.14
CA ASP A 37 9.66 -0.75 9.14
C ASP A 37 8.78 -1.08 7.92
N ALA A 38 9.42 -1.67 6.90
CA ALA A 38 8.79 -1.98 5.63
C ALA A 38 7.56 -2.91 5.77
N GLU A 39 7.58 -3.86 6.71
CA GLU A 39 6.51 -4.82 6.90
C GLU A 39 5.25 -4.15 7.45
N VAL A 40 5.41 -3.29 8.46
CA VAL A 40 4.29 -2.48 8.98
C VAL A 40 3.79 -1.49 7.94
N LYS A 41 4.69 -0.80 7.22
CA LYS A 41 4.32 0.13 6.14
C LYS A 41 3.52 -0.57 5.04
N HIS A 42 3.91 -1.78 4.66
CA HIS A 42 3.21 -2.57 3.66
C HIS A 42 1.76 -2.86 4.09
N ARG A 43 1.56 -3.40 5.30
CA ARG A 43 0.22 -3.68 5.84
C ARG A 43 -0.63 -2.42 5.99
N TRP A 44 -0.02 -1.30 6.35
CA TRP A 44 -0.70 0.00 6.38
C TRP A 44 -1.19 0.41 4.97
N CYS A 45 -0.33 0.31 3.97
CA CYS A 45 -0.67 0.64 2.60
C CYS A 45 -1.80 -0.25 2.05
N GLU A 46 -1.78 -1.55 2.36
CA GLU A 46 -2.89 -2.45 2.02
C GLU A 46 -4.22 -1.97 2.61
N LEU A 47 -4.25 -1.58 3.89
CA LEU A 47 -5.48 -1.05 4.54
C LEU A 47 -5.95 0.25 3.88
N VAL A 48 -5.01 1.13 3.53
CA VAL A 48 -5.30 2.40 2.83
C VAL A 48 -5.96 2.15 1.48
N VAL A 49 -5.44 1.19 0.71
CA VAL A 49 -5.98 0.81 -0.60
C VAL A 49 -7.33 0.11 -0.45
N LYS A 50 -7.42 -0.93 0.39
CA LYS A 50 -8.63 -1.71 0.63
C LYS A 50 -9.82 -0.83 1.02
N HIS A 51 -9.60 0.13 1.92
CA HIS A 51 -10.66 1.00 2.43
C HIS A 51 -10.73 2.38 1.75
N LYS A 52 -10.02 2.54 0.62
CA LYS A 52 -10.02 3.78 -0.20
C LYS A 52 -9.73 5.05 0.61
N HIS A 53 -8.79 4.96 1.55
CA HIS A 53 -8.43 6.06 2.43
C HIS A 53 -7.54 7.09 1.70
N SER A 54 -8.15 7.86 0.80
CA SER A 54 -7.44 8.79 -0.10
C SER A 54 -6.54 9.83 0.58
N ALA A 55 -6.80 10.17 1.85
CA ALA A 55 -5.95 11.10 2.60
C ALA A 55 -4.54 10.53 2.91
N ALA A 56 -4.36 9.21 2.79
CA ALA A 56 -3.09 8.51 3.01
C ALA A 56 -2.49 7.93 1.72
N TYR A 57 -2.98 8.32 0.53
CA TYR A 57 -2.41 7.82 -0.73
C TYR A 57 -0.97 8.27 -0.96
N GLN A 58 -0.51 9.35 -0.31
CA GLN A 58 0.91 9.72 -0.32
C GLN A 58 1.77 8.63 0.33
N ASP A 59 1.30 8.02 1.43
CA ASP A 59 2.04 6.95 2.11
C ASP A 59 2.19 5.72 1.19
N VAL A 60 1.17 5.44 0.36
CA VAL A 60 1.20 4.37 -0.67
C VAL A 60 2.19 4.70 -1.79
N GLU A 61 2.20 5.95 -2.26
CA GLU A 61 3.16 6.41 -3.28
C GLU A 61 4.60 6.26 -2.79
N ASP A 62 4.89 6.77 -1.60
CA ASP A 62 6.22 6.71 -0.99
C ASP A 62 6.67 5.26 -0.85
N PHE A 63 5.78 4.36 -0.38
CA PHE A 63 6.08 2.94 -0.26
C PHE A 63 6.37 2.26 -1.60
N LEU A 64 5.60 2.54 -2.66
CA LEU A 64 5.83 1.96 -3.98
C LEU A 64 7.14 2.43 -4.62
N ILE A 65 7.62 3.63 -4.26
CA ILE A 65 8.88 4.19 -4.74
C ILE A 65 10.07 3.63 -3.96
N ASP A 66 9.96 3.61 -2.63
CA ASP A 66 11.06 3.29 -1.72
C ASP A 66 11.23 1.78 -1.50
N ASP A 67 10.14 1.01 -1.48
CA ASP A 67 10.11 -0.43 -1.12
C ASP A 67 9.62 -1.32 -2.28
N GLN A 68 10.16 -1.11 -3.49
CA GLN A 68 9.69 -1.70 -4.76
C GLN A 68 9.49 -3.23 -4.73
N ALA A 69 10.38 -3.98 -4.08
CA ALA A 69 10.28 -5.44 -4.03
C ALA A 69 9.01 -5.92 -3.30
N MET A 70 8.62 -5.23 -2.22
CA MET A 70 7.39 -5.51 -1.49
C MET A 70 6.17 -4.84 -2.13
N GLY A 71 6.38 -3.72 -2.83
CA GLY A 71 5.32 -2.98 -3.52
C GLY A 71 4.65 -3.69 -4.70
N VAL A 72 5.25 -4.76 -5.26
CA VAL A 72 4.69 -5.49 -6.41
C VAL A 72 3.25 -5.97 -6.18
N TYR A 73 2.97 -6.55 -5.01
CA TYR A 73 1.62 -7.01 -4.65
C TYR A 73 0.61 -5.86 -4.62
N LEU A 74 1.03 -4.70 -4.10
CA LEU A 74 0.18 -3.55 -3.92
C LEU A 74 -0.25 -2.90 -5.25
N TYR A 75 0.54 -3.04 -6.33
CA TYR A 75 0.08 -2.69 -7.68
C TYR A 75 -1.15 -3.50 -8.09
N GLY A 76 -1.20 -4.80 -7.77
CA GLY A 76 -2.38 -5.63 -8.01
C GLY A 76 -3.60 -5.10 -7.25
N GLU A 77 -3.45 -4.84 -5.96
CA GLU A 77 -4.54 -4.31 -5.11
C GLU A 77 -5.10 -2.97 -5.63
N LEU A 78 -4.24 -2.07 -6.11
CA LEU A 78 -4.65 -0.79 -6.71
C LEU A 78 -5.46 -0.96 -8.00
N MET A 79 -5.28 -2.07 -8.71
CA MET A 79 -5.97 -2.35 -9.97
C MET A 79 -7.26 -3.15 -9.78
N VAL A 80 -7.35 -4.04 -8.76
CA VAL A 80 -8.45 -4.99 -8.52
C VAL A 80 -9.84 -4.34 -8.46
N HIS A 81 -9.95 -3.16 -7.87
CA HIS A 81 -11.25 -2.50 -7.65
C HIS A 81 -11.64 -1.48 -8.74
N GLU A 82 -10.83 -1.36 -9.80
CA GLU A 82 -11.03 -0.42 -10.91
C GLU A 82 -11.30 1.04 -10.46
N ASP A 83 -10.72 1.42 -9.32
CA ASP A 83 -10.86 2.78 -8.80
C ASP A 83 -9.94 3.73 -9.56
N SER A 84 -10.53 4.67 -10.30
CA SER A 84 -9.77 5.62 -11.14
C SER A 84 -8.64 6.36 -10.42
N ARG A 85 -8.77 6.63 -9.11
CA ARG A 85 -7.71 7.31 -8.34
C ARG A 85 -6.57 6.35 -8.02
N GLN A 86 -6.90 5.10 -7.68
CA GLN A 86 -5.90 4.06 -7.40
C GLN A 86 -5.15 3.63 -8.67
N GLN A 87 -5.85 3.50 -9.80
CA GLN A 87 -5.22 3.22 -11.09
C GLN A 87 -4.29 4.37 -11.52
N ALA A 88 -4.72 5.63 -11.36
CA ALA A 88 -3.87 6.78 -11.64
C ALA A 88 -2.64 6.84 -10.72
N LEU A 89 -2.79 6.44 -9.44
CA LEU A 89 -1.70 6.33 -8.48
C LEU A 89 -0.70 5.25 -8.92
N ALA A 90 -1.17 4.05 -9.25
CA ALA A 90 -0.35 2.96 -9.78
C ALA A 90 0.42 3.39 -11.05
N LEU A 91 -0.28 3.94 -12.04
CA LEU A 91 0.34 4.42 -13.29
C LEU A 91 1.45 5.45 -13.04
N ARG A 92 1.22 6.41 -12.13
CA ARG A 92 2.23 7.41 -11.76
C ARG A 92 3.45 6.78 -11.09
N CYS A 93 3.24 5.94 -10.08
CA CYS A 93 4.33 5.28 -9.35
C CYS A 93 5.16 4.38 -10.29
N PHE A 94 4.47 3.66 -11.18
CA PHE A 94 5.12 2.79 -12.15
C PHE A 94 5.97 3.61 -13.14
N ALA A 95 5.45 4.73 -13.65
CA ALA A 95 6.20 5.61 -14.53
C ALA A 95 7.48 6.16 -13.89
N LEU A 96 7.46 6.44 -12.57
CA LEU A 96 8.61 6.94 -11.81
C LEU A 96 9.66 5.86 -11.53
N THR A 97 9.24 4.60 -11.35
CA THR A 97 10.11 3.53 -10.84
C THR A 97 10.58 2.54 -11.90
N ARG A 98 9.86 2.38 -13.02
CA ARG A 98 10.09 1.33 -14.03
C ARG A 98 11.52 1.20 -14.56
N GLU A 99 12.28 2.31 -14.61
CA GLU A 99 13.66 2.32 -15.13
C GLU A 99 14.66 1.70 -14.14
N HIS A 100 14.32 1.65 -12.86
CA HIS A 100 15.17 1.16 -11.77
C HIS A 100 14.61 -0.10 -11.11
N MET A 101 13.46 -0.58 -11.58
CA MET A 101 12.79 -1.77 -11.08
C MET A 101 13.52 -3.04 -11.53
N ASP A 102 13.56 -4.05 -10.66
CA ASP A 102 14.06 -5.38 -11.03
C ASP A 102 13.30 -5.93 -12.26
N PRO A 103 13.97 -6.55 -13.25
CA PRO A 103 13.31 -7.02 -14.47
C PRO A 103 12.14 -7.98 -14.23
N ALA A 104 12.19 -8.83 -13.20
CA ALA A 104 11.09 -9.73 -12.89
C ALA A 104 9.89 -8.96 -12.34
N ALA A 105 10.12 -8.03 -11.41
CA ALA A 105 9.08 -7.15 -10.88
C ALA A 105 8.48 -6.27 -11.99
N LEU A 106 9.31 -5.73 -12.89
CA LEU A 106 8.88 -4.92 -14.02
C LEU A 106 7.91 -5.69 -14.93
N SER A 107 8.22 -6.95 -15.25
CA SER A 107 7.34 -7.80 -16.06
C SER A 107 5.98 -7.98 -15.39
N VAL A 108 5.98 -8.37 -14.12
CA VAL A 108 4.76 -8.63 -13.34
C VAL A 108 3.90 -7.38 -13.20
N VAL A 109 4.49 -6.25 -12.82
CA VAL A 109 3.75 -4.99 -12.64
C VAL A 109 3.22 -4.46 -13.99
N SER A 110 3.98 -4.62 -15.07
CA SER A 110 3.52 -4.23 -16.42
C SER A 110 2.27 -5.01 -16.83
N GLU A 111 2.22 -6.31 -16.56
CA GLU A 111 1.06 -7.17 -16.85
C GLU A 111 -0.19 -6.82 -16.01
N MET A 112 -0.02 -6.21 -14.84
CA MET A 112 -1.13 -5.76 -14.00
C MET A 112 -1.71 -4.41 -14.44
N ILE A 113 -0.87 -3.54 -15.00
CA ILE A 113 -1.21 -2.14 -15.31
C ILE A 113 -1.64 -1.94 -16.77
N LEU A 114 -1.06 -2.70 -17.71
CA LEU A 114 -1.26 -2.55 -19.16
C LEU A 114 -2.26 -3.57 -19.71
#